data_AF-A0A1G9NIF5-F1
#
_entry.id   AF-A0A1G9NIF5-F1
#
_cell.length_a   1.000
_cell.length_b   1.000
_cell.length_c   1.000
_cell.angle_alpha   90.00
_cell.angle_beta   90.00
_cell.angle_gamma   90.00
#
_symmetry.space_group_name_H-M   'P 1'
#
loop_
_entity.id
_entity.type
_entity.pdbx_description
1 polymer ?
#
loop_
_entity_poly.entity_id
_entity_poly.type
_entity_poly.pdbx_seq_one_letter_code
_entity_poly.pdbx_strand_id
1 'polypeptide(L)'
;MGDVWIRTADQGLIRAAKVTEIRTSRGSVHEETGYAVTVVAGGKAFHVIDNSELVGAQAERLDYARRLQDALLLAMDTARGAEGPMVISYEKDREGWMLTPASDLARDFPP
;
A
#
# COMPACT_ATOMS: atom_id res chain seq x y z
N MET A 1 10.03 6.91 -17.70
CA MET A 1 9.50 6.08 -16.59
C MET A 1 9.26 7.02 -15.43
N GLY A 2 8.00 7.21 -15.03
CA GLY A 2 7.64 8.16 -13.97
C GLY A 2 8.11 7.72 -12.58
N ASP A 3 8.32 8.68 -11.70
CA ASP A 3 8.58 8.43 -10.28
C ASP A 3 7.34 7.82 -9.62
N VAL A 4 7.46 6.62 -9.04
CA VAL A 4 6.36 5.95 -8.34
C VAL A 4 6.54 6.02 -6.83
N TRP A 5 5.48 6.44 -6.15
CA TRP A 5 5.41 6.54 -4.70
C TRP A 5 4.30 5.65 -4.15
N ILE A 6 4.48 5.15 -2.93
CA ILE A 6 3.49 4.36 -2.21
C ILE A 6 3.12 5.14 -0.94
N ARG A 7 1.84 5.40 -0.75
CA ARG A 7 1.30 6.04 0.45
C ARG A 7 1.18 5.02 1.57
N THR A 8 1.74 5.33 2.73
CA THR A 8 1.65 4.50 3.92
C THR A 8 0.35 4.76 4.68
N ALA A 9 -0.02 3.85 5.59
CA ALA A 9 -1.21 4.00 6.41
C ALA A 9 -1.18 5.27 7.27
N ASP A 10 0.00 5.67 7.75
CA ASP A 10 0.26 6.91 8.48
C ASP A 10 0.44 8.15 7.58
N GLN A 11 0.04 8.07 6.31
CA GLN A 11 0.05 9.17 5.33
C GLN A 11 1.43 9.63 4.87
N GLY A 12 2.50 8.89 5.17
CA GLY A 12 3.82 9.06 4.57
C GLY A 12 3.91 8.60 3.11
N LEU A 13 5.04 8.87 2.47
CA LEU A 13 5.34 8.48 1.10
C LEU A 13 6.67 7.74 0.99
N ILE A 14 6.66 6.61 0.29
CA ILE A 14 7.85 5.78 0.04
C ILE A 14 8.10 5.72 -1.46
N ARG A 15 9.35 5.92 -1.89
CA ARG A 15 9.72 5.66 -3.29
C ARG A 15 9.64 4.16 -3.58
N ALA A 16 8.83 3.76 -4.55
CA ALA A 16 8.71 2.38 -5.00
C ALA A 16 10.06 1.79 -5.45
N ALA A 17 10.96 2.62 -5.98
CA ALA A 17 12.31 2.20 -6.37
C ALA A 17 13.20 1.78 -5.19
N LYS A 18 12.86 2.16 -3.95
CA LYS A 18 13.58 1.75 -2.74
C LYS A 18 12.99 0.52 -2.07
N VAL A 19 11.88 -0.01 -2.59
CA VAL A 19 11.21 -1.19 -2.04
C VAL A 19 12.04 -2.43 -2.36
N THR A 20 12.27 -3.22 -1.32
CA THR A 20 13.08 -4.45 -1.37
C THR A 20 12.25 -5.70 -1.01
N GLU A 21 11.17 -5.52 -0.26
CA GLU A 21 10.29 -6.60 0.17
C GLU A 21 8.87 -6.05 0.34
N ILE A 22 7.88 -6.87 0.00
CA ILE A 22 6.47 -6.67 0.37
C ILE A 22 6.02 -7.95 1.06
N ARG A 23 5.43 -7.83 2.24
CA ARG A 23 5.00 -8.98 3.03
C ARG A 23 3.68 -8.72 3.73
N THR A 24 2.92 -9.80 3.90
CA THR A 24 1.75 -9.83 4.75
C THR A 24 2.09 -10.32 6.14
N SER A 25 1.50 -9.72 7.17
CA SER A 25 1.57 -10.20 8.54
C SER A 25 0.20 -10.13 9.22
N ARG A 26 0.14 -10.62 10.45
CA ARG A 26 -0.94 -10.28 11.38
C ARG A 26 -0.97 -8.75 11.58
N GLY A 27 -2.15 -8.22 11.90
CA GLY A 27 -2.35 -6.79 12.15
C GLY A 27 -1.48 -6.29 13.29
N SER A 28 -0.94 -5.07 13.18
CA SER A 28 0.06 -4.59 14.13
C SER A 28 -0.55 -4.22 15.49
N VAL A 29 -1.78 -3.72 15.48
CA VAL A 29 -2.54 -3.31 16.68
C VAL A 29 -3.47 -4.43 17.18
N HIS A 30 -3.87 -5.35 16.30
CA HIS A 30 -4.80 -6.43 16.61
C HIS A 30 -4.31 -7.76 16.04
N GLU A 31 -3.32 -8.37 16.69
CA GLU A 31 -2.67 -9.58 16.17
C GLU A 31 -3.64 -10.75 15.97
N GLU A 32 -4.69 -10.83 16.79
CA GLU A 32 -5.71 -11.88 16.72
C GLU A 32 -6.79 -11.61 15.68
N THR A 33 -7.04 -10.35 15.31
CA THR A 33 -8.17 -9.99 14.43
C THR A 33 -7.81 -9.27 13.14
N GLY A 34 -6.58 -8.76 13.02
CA GLY A 34 -6.16 -7.95 11.90
C GLY A 34 -5.17 -8.62 10.96
N TYR A 35 -4.96 -7.95 9.84
CA TYR A 35 -3.90 -8.22 8.89
C TYR A 35 -3.20 -6.90 8.54
N ALA A 36 -1.94 -7.00 8.15
CA ALA A 36 -1.18 -5.87 7.65
C ALA A 36 -0.47 -6.23 6.35
N VAL A 37 -0.35 -5.23 5.48
CA VAL A 37 0.55 -5.27 4.32
C VAL A 37 1.68 -4.30 4.61
N THR A 38 2.90 -4.83 4.61
CA THR A 38 4.11 -4.12 4.98
C THR A 38 5.06 -4.05 3.79
N VAL A 39 5.59 -2.86 3.54
CA VAL A 39 6.62 -2.59 2.55
C VAL A 39 7.94 -2.31 3.27
N VAL A 40 9.02 -2.98 2.87
CA VAL A 40 10.37 -2.70 3.36
C VAL A 40 11.12 -1.87 2.34
N ALA A 41 11.50 -0.65 2.73
CA ALA A 41 12.26 0.26 1.89
C ALA A 41 13.43 0.88 2.65
N GLY A 42 14.63 0.83 2.07
CA GLY A 42 15.84 1.35 2.70
C GLY A 42 16.13 0.74 4.08
N GLY A 43 15.83 -0.54 4.28
CA GLY A 43 16.03 -1.26 5.54
C GLY A 43 14.99 -0.96 6.64
N LYS A 44 13.94 -0.18 6.34
CA LYS A 44 12.85 0.12 7.28
C LYS A 44 11.53 -0.47 6.78
N ALA A 45 10.73 -1.01 7.69
CA ALA A 45 9.39 -1.52 7.42
C ALA A 45 8.35 -0.43 7.60
N PHE A 46 7.38 -0.38 6.68
CA PHE A 46 6.29 0.59 6.68
C PHE A 46 4.97 -0.12 6.39
N HIS A 47 3.96 0.13 7.22
CA HIS A 47 2.61 -0.37 6.95
C HIS A 47 1.94 0.48 5.88
N VAL A 48 1.49 -0.19 4.81
CA VAL A 48 0.66 0.42 3.76
C VAL A 48 -0.81 0.06 3.95
N ILE A 49 -1.07 -1.04 4.67
CA ILE A 49 -2.37 -1.42 5.20
C ILE A 49 -2.15 -1.92 6.62
N ASP A 50 -2.97 -1.45 7.55
CA ASP A 50 -3.15 -2.05 8.87
C ASP A 50 -4.64 -2.06 9.18
N ASN A 51 -5.28 -3.23 9.06
CA ASN A 51 -6.73 -3.38 9.15
C ASN A 51 -7.08 -4.47 10.15
N SER A 52 -7.94 -4.13 11.11
CA SER A 52 -8.41 -5.02 12.18
C SER A 52 -9.90 -5.36 12.10
N GLU A 53 -10.61 -4.82 11.11
CA GLU A 53 -12.06 -4.88 11.02
C GLU A 53 -12.56 -6.02 10.12
N LEU A 54 -11.68 -6.66 9.36
CA LEU A 54 -12.06 -7.77 8.50
C LEU A 54 -12.50 -8.97 9.35
N VAL A 55 -13.78 -9.32 9.24
CA VAL A 55 -14.38 -10.49 9.89
C VAL A 55 -13.97 -11.76 9.15
N GLY A 56 -13.75 -12.85 9.87
CA GLY A 56 -13.42 -14.16 9.29
C GLY A 56 -12.32 -14.89 10.06
N ALA A 57 -12.00 -16.10 9.60
CA ALA A 57 -10.92 -16.88 10.18
C ALA A 57 -9.54 -16.25 9.84
N GLN A 58 -8.53 -16.49 10.68
CA GLN A 58 -7.19 -15.93 10.45
C GLN A 58 -6.61 -16.29 9.08
N ALA A 59 -6.80 -17.53 8.62
CA ALA A 59 -6.33 -17.97 7.31
C ALA A 59 -6.96 -17.15 6.17
N GLU A 60 -8.28 -16.92 6.22
CA GLU A 60 -9.01 -16.15 5.21
C GLU A 60 -8.53 -14.70 5.14
N ARG A 61 -8.24 -14.09 6.29
CA ARG A 61 -7.70 -12.72 6.37
C ARG A 61 -6.27 -12.62 5.84
N LEU A 62 -5.43 -13.62 6.09
CA LEU A 62 -4.08 -13.66 5.55
C LEU A 62 -4.09 -13.91 4.03
N ASP A 63 -4.98 -14.77 3.54
CA ASP A 63 -5.15 -14.97 2.09
C ASP A 63 -5.70 -13.72 1.42
N TYR A 64 -6.60 -12.99 2.08
CA TYR A 64 -7.05 -11.68 1.63
C TYR A 64 -5.89 -10.66 1.58
N ALA A 65 -5.08 -10.58 2.63
CA ALA A 65 -3.89 -9.72 2.65
C ALA A 65 -2.91 -10.07 1.52
N ARG A 66 -2.74 -11.36 1.19
CA ARG A 66 -1.88 -11.82 0.10
C ARG A 66 -2.39 -11.34 -1.26
N ARG A 67 -3.70 -11.42 -1.49
CA ARG A 67 -4.31 -10.85 -2.71
C ARG A 67 -4.05 -9.35 -2.83
N LEU A 68 -4.11 -8.62 -1.72
CA LEU A 68 -3.77 -7.19 -1.71
C LEU A 68 -2.29 -6.94 -1.95
N GLN A 69 -1.39 -7.78 -1.42
CA GLN A 69 0.03 -7.73 -1.75
C GLN A 69 0.25 -7.94 -3.26
N ASP A 70 -0.37 -8.94 -3.88
CA ASP A 70 -0.24 -9.22 -5.31
C ASP A 70 -0.80 -8.06 -6.16
N ALA A 71 -1.94 -7.49 -5.74
CA ALA A 71 -2.52 -6.31 -6.38
C ALA A 71 -1.61 -5.07 -6.25
N LEU A 72 -0.84 -4.94 -5.16
CA LEU A 72 0.13 -3.85 -5.01
C LEU A 72 1.27 -3.98 -6.01
N LEU A 73 1.79 -5.21 -6.20
CA LEU A 73 2.82 -5.48 -7.20
C LEU A 73 2.33 -5.09 -8.60
N LEU A 74 1.10 -5.48 -8.96
CA LEU A 74 0.49 -5.11 -10.23
C LEU A 74 0.32 -3.58 -10.36
N ALA A 75 -0.10 -2.89 -9.29
CA ALA A 75 -0.22 -1.44 -9.28
C ALA A 75 1.14 -0.74 -9.47
N MET A 76 2.20 -1.27 -8.86
CA MET A 76 3.56 -0.77 -9.04
C MET A 76 4.03 -0.91 -10.49
N ASP A 77 3.80 -2.07 -11.11
CA ASP A 77 4.16 -2.31 -12.51
C ASP A 77 3.37 -1.40 -13.46
N THR A 78 2.08 -1.23 -13.20
CA THR A 78 1.21 -0.32 -13.96
C THR A 78 1.68 1.13 -13.83
N ALA A 79 1.96 1.60 -12.61
CA ALA A 79 2.41 2.97 -12.34
C ALA A 79 3.78 3.27 -12.96
N ARG A 80 4.68 2.28 -13.04
CA ARG A 80 5.98 2.43 -13.71
C ARG A 80 5.84 2.70 -15.22
N GLY A 81 4.77 2.18 -15.84
CA GLY A 81 4.45 2.43 -17.24
C GLY A 81 3.89 3.82 -17.52
N ALA A 82 3.55 4.60 -16.50
CA ALA A 82 2.97 5.93 -16.67
C ALA A 82 4.00 6.97 -17.15
N GLU A 83 3.49 7.98 -17.89
CA GLU A 83 4.30 9.07 -18.44
C GLU A 83 4.78 10.06 -17.37
N GLY A 84 4.09 10.15 -16.24
CA GLY A 84 4.38 11.09 -15.14
C GLY A 84 4.48 10.43 -13.76
N PRO A 85 4.83 11.20 -12.71
CA PRO A 85 4.91 10.68 -11.36
C PRO A 85 3.55 10.24 -10.82
N MET A 86 3.51 9.07 -10.19
CA MET A 86 2.29 8.43 -9.67
C MET A 86 2.42 8.14 -8.18
N VAL A 87 1.30 8.20 -7.47
CA VAL A 87 1.16 7.77 -6.08
C VAL A 87 0.16 6.63 -6.01
N ILE A 88 0.58 5.52 -5.41
CA ILE A 88 -0.25 4.36 -5.13
C ILE A 88 -0.75 4.47 -3.69
N SER A 89 -2.06 4.45 -3.49
CA SER A 89 -2.67 4.51 -2.15
C SER A 89 -3.73 3.43 -1.98
N TYR A 90 -3.83 2.87 -0.78
CA TYR A 90 -4.90 1.94 -0.45
C TYR A 90 -6.20 2.71 -0.15
N GLU A 91 -7.28 2.36 -0.83
CA GLU A 91 -8.63 2.86 -0.53
C GLU A 91 -9.41 1.77 0.20
N LYS A 92 -9.68 1.98 1.49
CA LYS A 92 -10.39 1.01 2.34
C LYS A 92 -11.81 0.74 1.81
N ASP A 93 -12.52 1.77 1.36
CA ASP A 93 -13.91 1.64 0.87
C ASP A 93 -14.02 0.85 -0.44
N ARG A 94 -12.95 0.85 -1.25
CA ARG A 94 -12.87 0.08 -2.50
C ARG A 94 -12.11 -1.23 -2.35
N GLU A 95 -11.53 -1.46 -1.16
CA GLU A 95 -10.71 -2.63 -0.87
C GLU A 95 -9.61 -2.85 -1.93
N GLY A 96 -8.94 -1.78 -2.35
CA GLY A 96 -8.01 -1.85 -3.48
C GLY A 96 -6.99 -0.71 -3.55
N TRP A 97 -6.07 -0.85 -4.51
CA TRP A 97 -5.04 0.14 -4.78
C TRP A 97 -5.50 1.14 -5.82
N MET A 98 -5.36 2.41 -5.51
CA MET A 98 -5.67 3.52 -6.39
C MET A 98 -4.37 4.15 -6.89
N LEU A 99 -4.34 4.50 -8.18
CA LEU A 99 -3.20 5.14 -8.84
C LEU A 99 -3.57 6.59 -9.15
N THR A 100 -2.95 7.52 -8.45
CA THR A 100 -3.24 8.95 -8.59
C THR A 100 -2.01 9.67 -9.15
N PRO A 101 -2.15 10.52 -10.18
CA PRO A 101 -1.07 11.41 -10.60
C PRO A 101 -0.61 12.28 -9.43
N ALA A 102 0.70 12.42 -9.22
CA ALA A 102 1.21 13.24 -8.12
C ALA A 102 0.77 14.71 -8.22
N SER A 103 0.50 15.19 -9.45
CA SER A 103 -0.06 16.53 -9.71
C SER A 103 -1.42 16.75 -9.09
N ASP A 104 -2.22 15.70 -8.94
CA ASP A 104 -3.59 15.81 -8.45
C ASP A 104 -3.60 15.90 -6.94
N LEU A 105 -2.64 15.26 -6.26
CA LEU A 105 -2.46 15.33 -4.80
C LEU A 105 -1.88 16.67 -4.34
N ALA A 106 -1.09 17.35 -5.18
CA ALA A 106 -0.58 18.69 -4.86
C ALA A 106 -1.69 19.74 -4.79
N ARG A 107 -2.87 19.46 -5.36
CA ARG A 107 -4.05 20.34 -5.28
C ARG A 107 -4.79 20.23 -3.94
N ASP A 108 -4.54 19.17 -3.17
CA ASP A 108 -5.13 18.96 -1.84
C ASP A 108 -4.33 19.62 -0.71
N PHE A 109 -3.17 20.21 -1.00
CA PHE A 109 -2.43 21.06 -0.07
C PHE A 109 -2.68 22.54 -0.42
N PRO A 110 -3.34 23.33 0.44
CA PRO A 110 -3.37 24.77 0.26
C PRO A 110 -1.93 25.34 0.35
N PRO A 111 -1.64 26.47 -0.33
CA PRO A 111 -0.31 27.07 -0.34
C PRO A 111 0.19 27.47 1.05
#